data_AF-A0A2U1T610-F1
#
_entry.id   AF-A0A2U1T610-F1
#
_cell.length_a   1.000
_cell.length_b   1.000
_cell.length_c   1.000
_cell.angle_alpha   90.00
_cell.angle_beta   90.00
_cell.angle_gamma   90.00
#
_symmetry.space_group_name_H-M   'P 1'
#
loop_
_entity.id
_entity.type
_entity.pdbx_description
1 polymer ?
#
loop_
_entity_poly.entity_id
_entity_poly.type
_entity_poly.pdbx_seq_one_letter_code
_entity_poly.pdbx_strand_id
1 'polypeptide(L)' 'MGIFFRDRKKVGKNSWLNFSRSGASGSTKIGPVTINSRGGFWVNLPGGLNYRGRWK' A
#
# COMPACT_ATOMS: atom_id res chain seq x y z
N MET A 1 5.86 0.38 24.79
CA MET A 1 6.76 0.14 23.63
C MET A 1 6.93 -1.36 23.49
N GLY A 2 6.59 -1.96 22.35
CA GLY A 2 6.59 -3.42 22.18
C GLY A 2 7.15 -3.85 20.83
N ILE A 3 7.34 -5.16 20.64
CA ILE A 3 7.83 -5.75 19.39
C ILE A 3 6.80 -5.51 18.29
N PHE A 4 7.18 -4.73 17.27
CA PHE A 4 6.36 -4.48 16.09
C PHE A 4 6.79 -5.42 14.97
N PHE A 5 5.98 -6.45 14.71
CA PHE A 5 6.16 -7.29 13.52
C PHE A 5 5.53 -6.57 12.32
N ARG A 6 6.39 -6.13 11.40
CA ARG A 6 6.04 -5.61 10.07
C ARG A 6 6.97 -6.26 9.06
N ASP A 7 6.39 -6.99 8.12
CA ASP A 7 7.12 -7.59 7.01
C ASP A 7 6.48 -7.16 5.69
N ARG A 8 7.29 -6.99 4.64
CA ARG A 8 6.83 -6.63 3.30
C ARG A 8 7.48 -7.55 2.29
N LYS A 9 6.67 -8.41 1.68
CA LYS A 9 7.11 -9.32 0.62
C LYS A 9 6.67 -8.81 -0.74
N LYS A 10 7.60 -8.68 -1.67
CA LYS A 10 7.29 -8.36 -3.07
C LYS A 10 6.67 -9.61 -3.73
N VAL A 11 5.49 -9.48 -4.30
CA VAL A 11 4.75 -10.59 -4.92
C VAL A 11 4.69 -10.47 -6.44
N GLY A 12 4.91 -9.26 -6.96
CA GLY A 12 4.99 -9.01 -8.40
C GLY A 12 5.87 -7.82 -8.72
N LYS A 13 5.95 -7.46 -10.00
CA LYS A 13 6.73 -6.31 -10.47
C LYS A 13 6.31 -5.01 -9.75
N ASN A 14 5.00 -4.86 -9.51
CA ASN A 14 4.37 -3.69 -8.91
C ASN A 14 3.49 -4.02 -7.69
N SER A 15 3.66 -5.18 -7.06
CA SER A 15 2.76 -5.66 -6.01
C SER A 15 3.51 -6.13 -4.78
N TRP A 16 2.96 -5.84 -3.60
CA TRP A 16 3.53 -6.16 -2.29
C TRP A 16 2.46 -6.74 -1.39
N LEU A 17 2.83 -7.76 -0.61
CA LEU A 17 2.09 -8.17 0.58
C LEU A 17 2.76 -7.56 1.79
N ASN A 18 1.99 -6.86 2.61
CA ASN A 18 2.41 -6.28 3.87
C ASN A 18 1.80 -7.12 4.98
N PHE A 19 2.64 -7.81 5.73
CA PHE A 19 2.28 -8.58 6.91
C PHE A 19 2.51 -7.72 8.15
N SER A 20 1.54 -7.71 9.05
CA SER A 20 1.63 -6.99 10.32
C SER A 20 0.91 -7.77 11.40
N ARG A 21 1.10 -7.38 12.67
CA ARG A 21 0.31 -7.94 13.79
C ARG A 21 -1.22 -7.87 13.57
N SER A 22 -1.69 -6.89 12.78
CA SER A 22 -3.10 -6.71 12.43
C SER A 22 -3.56 -7.53 11.20
N GLY A 23 -2.73 -8.44 10.69
CA GLY A 23 -3.01 -9.25 9.51
C GLY A 23 -2.23 -8.83 8.25
N ALA A 24 -2.47 -9.54 7.16
CA ALA A 24 -1.88 -9.29 5.84
C ALA A 24 -2.67 -8.24 5.04
N SER A 25 -2.00 -7.54 4.13
CA SER A 25 -2.64 -6.65 3.15
C SER A 25 -1.85 -6.59 1.85
N GLY A 26 -2.56 -6.59 0.72
CA GLY A 26 -1.96 -6.40 -0.60
C GLY A 26 -1.91 -4.93 -0.96
N SER A 27 -0.77 -4.47 -1.48
CA SER A 27 -0.65 -3.21 -2.21
C SER A 27 -0.29 -3.51 -3.65
N THR A 28 -0.94 -2.86 -4.62
CA THR A 28 -0.61 -2.97 -6.04
C THR A 28 -0.49 -1.57 -6.63
N LYS A 29 0.57 -1.34 -7.42
CA LYS A 29 0.80 -0.09 -8.15
C LYS A 29 0.48 -0.29 -9.63
N ILE A 30 -0.42 0.53 -10.13
CA ILE A 30 -0.86 0.56 -11.53
C ILE A 30 -0.61 1.98 -12.03
N GLY A 31 0.54 2.19 -12.69
CA GLY A 31 0.97 3.50 -13.17
C GLY A 31 1.14 4.52 -12.04
N PRO A 32 0.47 5.70 -12.10
CA PRO A 32 0.51 6.69 -11.02
C PRO A 32 -0.32 6.26 -9.80
N VAL A 33 -1.15 5.23 -9.91
CA VAL A 33 -2.08 4.82 -8.85
C VAL A 33 -1.47 3.68 -8.03
N THR A 34 -1.60 3.74 -6.71
CA THR A 34 -1.33 2.62 -5.80
C THR A 34 -2.57 2.35 -4.99
N ILE A 35 -3.07 1.13 -5.03
CA ILE A 35 -4.22 0.69 -4.24
C ILE A 35 -3.76 -0.33 -3.19
N ASN A 36 -4.39 -0.30 -2.02
CA ASN A 36 -4.17 -1.23 -0.93
C ASN A 36 -5.50 -1.91 -0.58
N SER A 37 -5.44 -3.22 -0.36
CA SER A 37 -6.59 -4.07 -0.04
C SER A 37 -7.32 -3.68 1.26
N ARG A 38 -6.73 -2.83 2.10
CA ARG A 38 -7.37 -2.21 3.28
C ARG A 38 -8.11 -0.91 2.96
N GLY A 39 -8.51 -0.73 1.71
CA GLY A 39 -9.31 0.40 1.24
C GLY A 39 -8.55 1.72 1.12
N GLY A 40 -7.22 1.69 0.98
CA GLY A 40 -6.42 2.89 0.77
C GLY A 40 -6.03 3.03 -0.70
N PHE A 41 -6.01 4.25 -1.23
CA PHE A 41 -5.45 4.52 -2.55
C PHE A 41 -4.61 5.80 -2.58
N TRP A 42 -3.64 5.81 -3.47
CA TRP A 42 -2.73 6.91 -3.74
C TRP A 42 -2.66 7.15 -5.24
N VAL A 43 -2.72 8.40 -5.66
CA VAL A 43 -2.53 8.82 -7.04
C VAL A 43 -1.40 9.83 -7.07
N ASN A 44 -0.32 9.50 -7.76
CA ASN A 44 0.80 10.39 -7.99
C ASN A 44 0.49 11.25 -9.21
N LEU A 45 0.23 12.53 -8.98
CA LEU A 45 -0.15 13.48 -10.01
C LEU A 45 1.11 14.17 -10.58
N PRO A 46 1.04 14.68 -11.81
CA PRO A 46 2.11 15.49 -12.38
C PRO A 46 2.47 16.70 -11.50
N GLY A 47 3.73 17.14 -11.54
CA GLY A 47 4.19 18.29 -10.74
C GLY A 47 4.47 17.98 -9.27
N GLY A 48 4.62 16.69 -8.90
CA GLY A 48 4.97 16.26 -7.53
C GLY A 48 3.77 16.21 -6.57
N LEU A 49 2.57 16.49 -7.06
CA LEU A 49 1.34 16.43 -6.28
C LEU A 49 0.95 14.98 -6.00
N ASN A 50 0.44 14.70 -4.80
CA ASN A 50 -0.02 13.36 -4.42
C ASN A 50 -1.42 13.44 -3.83
N TYR A 51 -2.36 12.71 -4.43
CA TYR A 51 -3.71 12.57 -3.90
C TYR A 51 -3.84 11.25 -3.14
N ARG A 52 -4.32 11.32 -1.90
CA ARG A 52 -4.54 10.15 -1.04
C ARG A 52 -6.00 10.08 -0.66
N GLY A 53 -6.61 8.93 -0.90
CA GLY A 53 -7.95 8.63 -0.40
C GLY A 53 -7.98 7.32 0.38
N ARG A 54 -9.04 7.15 1.17
CA ARG A 54 -9.43 5.87 1.75
C ARG A 54 -10.93 5.69 1.54
N TRP A 55 -11.34 4.51 1.11
CA TRP A 55 -12.72 4.08 1.19
C TRP A 55 -12.83 3.09 2.36
N LYS A 56 -13.86 3.26 3.19
CA LYS A 56 -14.21 2.34 4.26
C LYS A 56 -15.58 1.77 3.95
#